data_AF-A0A354BNH1-F1
#
_entry.id   AF-A0A354BNH1-F1
#
_cell.length_a   1.000
_cell.length_b   1.000
_cell.length_c   1.000
_cell.angle_alpha   90.00
_cell.angle_beta   90.00
_cell.angle_gamma   90.00
#
_symmetry.space_group_name_H-M   'P 1'
#
loop_
_entity.id
_entity.type
_entity.pdbx_description
1 polymer ?
#
loop_
_entity_poly.entity_id
_entity_poly.type
_entity_poly.pdbx_seq_one_letter_code
_entity_poly.pdbx_strand_id
1 'polypeptide(L)'
;KTHSPLRSLEQELHTAVAFVTLPLFAFFNAGISLSEVSLESLMHPVSLGITLGLFLGKPLGVFLFSMAGIMLGIARLPMGVTAIQLYGVAILCGIGFTMSLFIGGLAFEEVQRPALFDERIGILLGSLLSAMVGYLVLWLTLGKTTSRAHTD
;
A
#
# COMPACT_ATOMS: atom_id res chain seq x y z
N LYS A 1 -5.31 -20.83 32.31
CA LYS A 1 -4.76 -19.82 31.36
C LYS A 1 -4.09 -20.59 30.23
N THR A 2 -4.79 -20.82 29.13
CA THR A 2 -4.27 -21.56 27.96
C THR A 2 -3.38 -20.60 27.18
N HIS A 3 -2.06 -20.71 27.35
CA HIS A 3 -1.09 -19.99 26.52
C HIS A 3 -1.07 -20.65 25.14
N SER A 4 -1.36 -19.87 24.09
CA SER A 4 -1.15 -20.31 22.71
C SER A 4 0.31 -20.03 22.33
N PRO A 5 1.15 -21.06 22.15
CA PRO A 5 2.56 -20.86 21.79
C PRO A 5 2.70 -20.14 20.44
N LEU A 6 1.78 -20.39 19.50
CA LEU A 6 1.74 -19.71 18.21
C LEU A 6 1.50 -18.19 18.36
N ARG A 7 0.61 -17.81 19.27
CA ARG A 7 0.29 -16.39 19.51
C ARG A 7 1.43 -15.66 20.22
N SER A 8 2.16 -16.35 21.09
CA SER A 8 3.39 -15.81 21.68
C SER A 8 4.46 -15.57 20.61
N LEU A 9 4.70 -16.56 19.74
CA LEU A 9 5.67 -16.46 18.66
C LEU A 9 5.31 -15.37 17.64
N GLU A 10 4.02 -15.27 17.25
CA GLU A 10 3.51 -14.23 16.36
C GLU A 10 3.85 -12.83 16.90
N GLN A 11 3.63 -12.60 18.19
CA GLN A 11 3.80 -11.29 18.79
C GLN A 11 5.28 -10.88 18.91
N GLU A 12 6.17 -11.84 19.20
CA GLU A 12 7.61 -11.66 19.21
C GLU A 12 8.15 -11.38 17.80
N LEU A 13 7.75 -12.19 16.81
CA LEU A 13 8.15 -12.03 15.42
C LEU A 13 7.60 -10.73 14.83
N HIS A 14 6.35 -10.36 15.11
CA HIS A 14 5.75 -9.13 14.60
C HIS A 14 6.57 -7.90 15.03
N THR A 15 7.04 -7.88 16.28
CA THR A 15 7.87 -6.78 16.79
C THR A 15 9.23 -6.75 16.09
N ALA A 16 9.92 -7.89 15.99
CA ALA A 16 11.20 -7.96 15.29
C ALA A 16 11.09 -7.57 13.81
N VAL A 17 10.05 -8.06 13.12
CA VAL A 17 9.84 -7.78 11.70
C VAL A 17 9.50 -6.31 11.46
N ALA A 18 8.58 -5.73 12.25
CA ALA A 18 8.15 -4.35 12.07
C ALA A 18 9.26 -3.32 12.35
N PHE A 19 10.11 -3.57 13.36
CA PHE A 19 11.11 -2.60 13.80
C PHE A 19 12.54 -2.87 13.29
N VAL A 20 12.86 -4.09 12.85
CA VAL A 20 14.20 -4.45 12.39
C VAL A 20 14.18 -4.89 10.93
N THR A 21 13.42 -5.94 10.60
CA THR A 21 13.48 -6.54 9.26
C THR A 21 12.95 -5.60 8.18
N LEU A 22 11.77 -4.99 8.36
CA LEU A 22 11.17 -4.10 7.35
C LEU A 22 11.99 -2.83 7.14
N PRO A 23 12.47 -2.10 8.18
CA PRO A 23 13.33 -0.94 7.98
C PRO A 23 14.65 -1.28 7.29
N LEU A 24 15.30 -2.38 7.68
CA LEU A 24 16.54 -2.83 7.02
C LEU A 24 16.29 -3.22 5.57
N PHE A 25 15.24 -4.00 5.31
CA PHE A 25 14.86 -4.40 3.95
C PHE A 25 14.62 -3.19 3.06
N ALA A 26 13.83 -2.22 3.55
CA ALA A 26 13.54 -0.99 2.83
C ALA A 26 14.82 -0.20 2.59
N PHE A 27 15.72 -0.08 3.57
CA PHE A 27 16.97 0.64 3.41
C PHE A 27 17.87 0.05 2.33
N PHE A 28 18.05 -1.28 2.31
CA PHE A 28 18.90 -1.95 1.32
C PHE A 28 18.28 -1.99 -0.09
N ASN A 29 16.96 -2.20 -0.20
CA ASN A 29 16.29 -2.36 -1.50
C ASN A 29 15.78 -1.04 -2.09
N ALA A 30 15.53 -0.03 -1.27
CA ALA A 30 15.17 1.31 -1.74
C ALA A 30 16.40 2.20 -1.97
N GLY A 31 17.63 1.68 -1.95
CA GLY A 31 18.82 2.46 -2.30
C GLY A 31 18.75 2.95 -3.76
N ILE A 32 18.11 4.10 -3.98
CA ILE A 32 17.95 4.75 -5.28
C ILE A 32 19.01 5.84 -5.43
N SER A 33 19.75 5.83 -6.53
CA SER A 33 20.63 6.95 -6.90
C SER A 33 19.78 8.11 -7.41
N LEU A 34 19.46 9.07 -6.53
CA LEU A 34 18.71 10.28 -6.91
C LEU A 34 19.44 11.13 -7.97
N SER A 35 20.76 10.99 -8.08
CA SER A 35 21.58 11.61 -9.12
C SER A 35 21.29 11.10 -10.54
N GLU A 36 20.68 9.92 -10.66
CA GLU A 36 20.35 9.27 -11.94
C GLU A 36 18.85 9.38 -12.27
N VAL A 37 18.07 10.06 -11.43
CA VAL A 37 16.64 10.30 -11.66
C VAL A 37 16.49 11.38 -12.74
N SER A 38 16.31 10.94 -13.98
CA SER A 38 15.96 11.81 -15.10
C SER A 38 14.43 11.83 -15.31
N LEU A 39 13.92 12.90 -15.93
CA LEU A 39 12.52 12.93 -16.39
C LEU A 39 12.22 11.79 -17.38
N GLU A 40 13.24 11.31 -18.09
CA GLU A 40 13.15 10.20 -19.03
C GLU A 40 12.93 8.86 -18.31
N SER A 41 13.60 8.62 -17.17
CA SER A 41 13.38 7.41 -16.37
C SER A 41 12.00 7.38 -15.71
N LEU A 42 11.46 8.56 -15.36
CA LEU A 42 10.09 8.72 -14.88
C LEU A 42 9.03 8.47 -15.96
N MET A 43 9.29 8.93 -17.18
CA MET A 43 8.40 8.73 -18.32
C MET A 43 8.57 7.34 -18.96
N HIS A 44 9.49 6.51 -18.44
CA HIS A 44 9.69 5.16 -18.94
C HIS A 44 8.42 4.32 -18.73
N PRO A 45 7.95 3.56 -19.74
CA PRO A 45 6.70 2.81 -19.67
C PRO A 45 6.59 1.86 -18.47
N VAL A 46 7.71 1.27 -18.05
CA VAL A 46 7.75 0.37 -16.88
C VAL A 46 7.51 1.14 -15.58
N SER A 47 8.19 2.27 -15.38
CA SER A 47 8.03 3.10 -14.18
C SER A 47 6.61 3.64 -14.07
N LEU A 48 6.09 4.21 -15.17
CA LEU A 48 4.69 4.67 -15.27
C LEU A 48 3.69 3.52 -15.04
N GLY A 49 3.92 2.37 -15.65
CA GLY A 49 3.06 1.20 -15.49
C GLY A 49 2.98 0.75 -14.03
N ILE A 50 4.10 0.75 -13.31
CA ILE A 50 4.13 0.43 -11.88
C ILE A 50 3.43 1.52 -11.06
N THR A 51 3.73 2.80 -11.31
CA THR A 51 3.08 3.92 -10.61
C THR A 51 1.57 3.89 -10.79
N LEU A 52 1.08 3.76 -12.03
CA LEU A 52 -0.35 3.69 -12.34
C LEU A 52 -0.98 2.39 -11.83
N GLY A 53 -0.28 1.26 -11.88
CA GLY A 53 -0.74 0.00 -11.33
C GLY A 53 -0.95 0.06 -9.82
N LEU A 54 -0.05 0.71 -9.09
CA LEU A 54 -0.18 0.93 -7.64
C LEU A 54 -1.23 2.00 -7.30
N PHE A 55 -1.22 3.13 -8.00
CA PHE A 55 -2.08 4.27 -7.68
C PHE A 55 -3.53 4.11 -8.17
N LEU A 56 -3.75 3.47 -9.32
CA LEU A 56 -5.09 3.27 -9.90
C LEU A 56 -5.50 1.81 -9.84
N GLY A 57 -4.62 0.90 -10.27
CA GLY A 57 -4.96 -0.53 -10.39
C GLY A 57 -5.37 -1.15 -9.05
N LYS A 58 -4.53 -1.02 -8.02
CA LYS A 58 -4.83 -1.57 -6.69
C LYS A 58 -6.08 -0.95 -6.06
N PRO A 59 -6.26 0.39 -5.99
CA PRO A 59 -7.45 0.96 -5.39
C PRO A 59 -8.74 0.62 -6.13
N LEU A 60 -8.71 0.65 -7.48
CA LEU A 60 -9.88 0.28 -8.28
C LEU A 60 -10.25 -1.19 -8.08
N GLY A 61 -9.26 -2.10 -8.08
CA GLY A 61 -9.48 -3.52 -7.83
C GLY A 61 -10.08 -3.75 -6.43
N VAL A 62 -9.44 -3.22 -5.39
CA VAL A 62 -9.90 -3.40 -4.01
C VAL A 62 -11.30 -2.83 -3.81
N PHE A 63 -11.56 -1.61 -4.31
CA PHE A 63 -12.87 -0.96 -4.17
C PHE A 63 -13.96 -1.71 -4.93
N LEU A 64 -13.71 -2.10 -6.19
CA LEU A 64 -14.68 -2.80 -7.03
C LEU A 64 -15.07 -4.15 -6.42
N PHE A 65 -14.10 -4.97 -6.03
CA PHE A 65 -14.38 -6.28 -5.43
C PHE A 65 -15.03 -6.16 -4.05
N SER A 66 -14.63 -5.19 -3.24
CA SER A 66 -15.28 -4.93 -1.94
C SER A 66 -16.73 -4.49 -2.13
N MET A 67 -16.99 -3.57 -3.07
CA MET A 67 -18.32 -3.07 -3.37
C MET A 67 -19.20 -4.18 -3.96
N ALA A 68 -18.68 -4.99 -4.87
CA ALA A 68 -19.38 -6.14 -5.42
C ALA A 68 -19.76 -7.13 -4.30
N GLY A 69 -18.86 -7.42 -3.36
CA GLY A 69 -19.16 -8.26 -2.20
C GLY A 69 -20.28 -7.69 -1.31
N ILE A 70 -20.34 -6.37 -1.15
CA ILE A 70 -21.40 -5.69 -0.40
C ILE A 70 -22.73 -5.74 -1.17
N MET A 71 -22.72 -5.46 -2.47
CA MET A 71 -23.91 -5.48 -3.33
C MET A 71 -24.53 -6.87 -3.45
N LEU A 72 -23.70 -7.92 -3.50
CA LEU A 72 -24.13 -9.32 -3.54
C LEU A 72 -24.56 -9.85 -2.15
N GLY A 73 -24.44 -9.05 -1.09
CA GLY A 73 -24.80 -9.44 0.28
C GLY A 73 -23.83 -10.42 0.96
N ILE A 74 -22.66 -10.67 0.35
CA ILE A 74 -21.59 -11.53 0.89
C ILE A 74 -20.88 -10.85 2.06
N ALA A 75 -20.71 -9.53 1.98
CA ALA A 75 -20.10 -8.70 3.00
C ALA A 75 -21.04 -7.58 3.44
N ARG A 76 -20.79 -7.02 4.64
CA ARG A 76 -21.51 -5.85 5.14
C ARG A 76 -20.52 -4.80 5.59
N LEU A 77 -20.83 -3.54 5.32
CA LEU A 77 -20.04 -2.42 5.81
C LEU A 77 -20.15 -2.34 7.34
N PRO A 78 -19.05 -2.15 8.09
CA PRO A 78 -19.11 -2.00 9.54
C PRO A 78 -19.94 -0.78 9.98
N MET A 79 -20.51 -0.83 11.18
CA MET A 79 -21.29 0.29 11.71
C MET A 79 -20.46 1.57 11.78
N GLY A 80 -20.99 2.67 11.24
CA GLY A 80 -20.34 3.97 11.23
C GLY A 80 -19.30 4.18 10.12
N VAL A 81 -19.07 3.18 9.27
CA VAL A 81 -18.21 3.32 8.10
C VAL A 81 -19.03 3.80 6.90
N THR A 82 -18.48 4.69 6.09
CA THR A 82 -19.11 5.15 4.83
C THR A 82 -18.41 4.56 3.61
N ALA A 83 -19.09 4.53 2.46
CA ALA A 83 -18.48 4.09 1.20
C ALA A 83 -17.25 4.94 0.81
N ILE A 84 -17.21 6.21 1.22
CA ILE A 84 -16.07 7.11 0.99
C ILE A 84 -14.88 6.70 1.86
N GLN A 85 -15.10 6.30 3.11
CA GLN A 85 -14.03 5.75 3.95
C GLN A 85 -13.53 4.41 3.42
N LEU A 86 -14.41 3.55 2.91
CA LEU A 86 -14.00 2.31 2.22
C LEU A 86 -13.12 2.63 1.00
N TYR A 87 -13.49 3.65 0.21
CA TYR A 87 -12.67 4.11 -0.91
C TYR A 87 -11.31 4.68 -0.44
N GLY A 88 -11.28 5.46 0.65
CA GLY A 88 -10.04 5.95 1.25
C GLY A 88 -9.10 4.81 1.69
N VAL A 89 -9.65 3.76 2.31
CA VAL A 89 -8.88 2.54 2.64
C VAL A 89 -8.41 1.83 1.38
N ALA A 90 -9.24 1.72 0.35
CA ALA A 90 -8.84 1.12 -0.92
C ALA A 90 -7.67 1.87 -1.57
N ILE A 91 -7.62 3.21 -1.47
CA ILE A 91 -6.47 4.01 -1.93
C ILE A 91 -5.22 3.68 -1.10
N LEU A 92 -5.33 3.55 0.23
CA LEU A 92 -4.19 3.13 1.06
C LEU A 92 -3.67 1.73 0.71
N CYS A 93 -4.52 0.83 0.20
CA CYS A 93 -4.06 -0.46 -0.33
C CYS A 93 -3.13 -0.33 -1.55
N GLY A 94 -3.09 0.85 -2.19
CA GLY A 94 -2.13 1.19 -3.25
C GLY A 94 -0.69 1.39 -2.75
N ILE A 95 -0.46 1.46 -1.44
CA ILE A 95 0.88 1.55 -0.84
C ILE A 95 1.58 0.19 -0.96
N GLY A 96 2.27 -0.01 -2.09
CA GLY A 96 2.99 -1.25 -2.40
C GLY A 96 4.39 -1.32 -1.82
N PHE A 97 5.00 -0.18 -1.48
CA PHE A 97 6.40 0.03 -1.08
C PHE A 97 7.25 -1.26 -0.91
N THR A 98 7.27 -1.88 0.28
CA THR A 98 8.18 -3.01 0.56
C THR A 98 7.85 -4.28 -0.23
N MET A 99 6.57 -4.64 -0.36
CA MET A 99 6.18 -5.83 -1.12
C MET A 99 6.40 -5.65 -2.62
N SER A 100 6.20 -4.44 -3.13
CA SER A 100 6.46 -4.09 -4.53
C SER A 100 7.95 -3.98 -4.82
N LEU A 101 8.77 -3.47 -3.90
CA LEU A 101 10.23 -3.49 -4.05
C LEU A 101 10.76 -4.93 -4.10
N PHE A 102 10.21 -5.82 -3.27
CA PHE A 102 10.56 -7.24 -3.30
C PHE A 102 10.17 -7.89 -4.63
N ILE A 103 8.93 -7.70 -5.08
CA ILE A 103 8.45 -8.26 -6.34
C ILE A 103 9.18 -7.65 -7.54
N GLY A 104 9.47 -6.34 -7.52
CA GLY A 104 10.23 -5.64 -8.54
C GLY A 104 11.65 -6.19 -8.66
N GLY A 105 12.32 -6.39 -7.53
CA GLY A 105 13.64 -7.02 -7.49
C GLY A 105 13.64 -8.40 -8.17
N LEU A 106 12.67 -9.26 -7.83
CA LEU A 106 12.54 -10.58 -8.45
C LEU A 106 12.14 -10.54 -9.94
N ALA A 107 11.34 -9.56 -10.34
CA ALA A 107 10.82 -9.47 -11.70
C ALA A 107 11.85 -8.93 -12.70
N PHE A 108 12.80 -8.12 -12.25
CA PHE A 108 13.75 -7.42 -13.12
C PHE A 108 15.22 -7.80 -12.90
N GLU A 109 15.52 -8.74 -11.98
CA GLU A 109 16.88 -9.24 -11.67
C GLU A 109 17.65 -9.73 -12.92
N GLU A 110 16.97 -10.40 -13.85
CA GLU A 110 17.59 -10.98 -15.05
C GLU A 110 17.62 -10.01 -16.26
N VAL A 111 16.86 -8.91 -16.22
CA VAL A 111 16.64 -7.99 -17.36
C VAL A 111 17.62 -6.80 -17.34
N GLN A 112 18.44 -6.67 -16.30
CA GLN A 112 19.33 -5.52 -16.03
C GLN A 112 20.62 -5.52 -16.87
N ARG A 113 20.50 -5.31 -18.19
CA ARG A 113 21.51 -4.69 -19.06
C ARG A 113 20.84 -3.96 -20.22
N PRO A 114 21.13 -2.67 -20.53
CA PRO A 114 21.62 -1.57 -19.70
C PRO A 114 20.47 -0.86 -18.96
N ALA A 115 20.80 -0.19 -17.84
CA ALA A 115 19.90 0.49 -16.91
C ALA A 115 19.17 1.71 -17.51
N LEU A 116 18.19 1.49 -18.39
CA LEU A 116 17.38 2.57 -18.93
C LEU A 116 16.23 3.00 -17.98
N PHE A 117 15.93 2.18 -16.96
CA PHE A 117 14.87 2.47 -16.00
C PHE A 117 15.16 1.88 -14.62
N ASP A 118 14.58 2.50 -13.60
CA ASP A 118 14.60 2.03 -12.22
C ASP A 118 13.16 1.83 -11.74
N GLU A 119 12.76 0.57 -11.54
CA GLU A 119 11.44 0.20 -11.07
C GLU A 119 11.11 0.76 -9.68
N ARG A 120 12.13 0.98 -8.84
CA ARG A 120 11.99 1.44 -7.46
C ARG A 120 11.42 2.85 -7.43
N ILE A 121 11.77 3.68 -8.41
CA ILE A 121 11.21 5.03 -8.58
C ILE A 121 9.70 4.95 -8.80
N GLY A 122 9.25 4.09 -9.72
CA GLY A 122 7.82 3.92 -10.01
C GLY A 122 7.04 3.41 -8.80
N ILE A 123 7.63 2.49 -8.02
CA ILE A 123 7.07 1.95 -6.78
C ILE A 123 6.93 3.04 -5.71
N LEU A 124 7.99 3.85 -5.53
CA LEU A 124 8.02 4.94 -4.56
C LEU A 124 6.99 6.01 -4.89
N LEU A 125 6.94 6.46 -6.14
CA LEU A 125 5.97 7.46 -6.57
C LEU A 125 4.54 6.96 -6.45
N GLY A 126 4.25 5.74 -6.92
CA GLY A 126 2.92 5.14 -6.79
C GLY A 126 2.48 5.00 -5.33
N SER A 127 3.40 4.57 -4.46
CA SER A 127 3.13 4.42 -3.02
C SER A 127 2.96 5.77 -2.33
N LEU A 128 3.76 6.78 -2.65
CA LEU A 128 3.68 8.11 -2.06
C LEU A 128 2.38 8.82 -2.46
N LEU A 129 2.01 8.76 -3.75
CA LEU A 129 0.74 9.32 -4.23
C LEU A 129 -0.46 8.64 -3.56
N SER A 130 -0.43 7.31 -3.45
CA SER A 130 -1.47 6.54 -2.75
C SER A 130 -1.55 6.93 -1.28
N ALA A 131 -0.41 7.08 -0.60
CA ALA A 131 -0.37 7.49 0.81
C ALA A 131 -0.93 8.91 1.00
N MET A 132 -0.53 9.88 0.18
CA MET A 132 -0.99 11.27 0.26
C MET A 132 -2.50 11.38 0.01
N VAL A 133 -2.99 10.79 -1.09
CA VAL A 133 -4.40 10.88 -1.47
C VAL A 133 -5.26 10.09 -0.49
N GLY A 134 -4.87 8.86 -0.13
CA GLY A 134 -5.60 8.04 0.83
C GLY A 134 -5.67 8.69 2.21
N TYR A 135 -4.55 9.26 2.69
CA TYR A 135 -4.52 10.05 3.92
C TYR A 135 -5.46 11.26 3.84
N LEU A 136 -5.41 12.04 2.76
CA LEU A 136 -6.26 13.22 2.60
C LEU A 136 -7.76 12.86 2.58
N VAL A 137 -8.14 11.83 1.83
CA VAL A 137 -9.53 11.34 1.76
C VAL A 137 -10.01 10.89 3.14
N LEU A 138 -9.20 10.13 3.87
CA LEU A 138 -9.57 9.69 5.21
C LEU A 138 -9.60 10.83 6.22
N TRP A 139 -8.64 11.76 6.16
CA TRP A 139 -8.59 12.91 7.05
C TRP A 139 -9.84 13.79 6.91
N LEU A 140 -10.30 14.04 5.67
CA LEU A 140 -11.52 14.80 5.40
C LEU A 140 -12.81 14.07 5.82
N THR A 141 -12.78 12.73 5.88
CA THR A 141 -13.98 11.91 6.15
C THR A 141 -14.08 11.42 7.60
N LEU A 142 -12.97 11.36 8.34
CA LEU A 142 -12.97 11.00 9.77
C LEU A 142 -13.47 12.12 10.68
N GLY A 143 -13.52 13.38 10.20
CA GLY A 143 -13.90 14.56 10.99
C GLY A 143 -15.39 14.71 11.34
N LYS A 144 -16.25 13.70 11.14
CA LYS A 144 -17.71 13.82 11.33
C LYS A 144 -18.39 12.68 12.10
N THR A 145 -17.65 11.86 12.84
CA THR A 145 -18.28 10.93 13.81
C THR A 145 -18.36 11.60 15.18
N THR A 146 -19.11 12.70 15.26
CA THR A 146 -19.57 13.25 16.54
C THR A 146 -20.58 12.28 17.13
N SER A 147 -20.17 11.63 18.23
CA SER A 147 -20.97 11.29 19.41
C SER A 147 -22.48 11.10 19.19
N ARG A 148 -22.94 9.85 19.08
CA ARG A 148 -24.31 9.44 19.46
C ARG A 148 -24.42 7.92 19.58
N ALA A 149 -23.87 7.36 20.65
CA ALA A 149 -24.23 6.03 21.14
C ALA A 149 -23.55 5.74 22.49
N HIS A 150 -24.02 6.37 23.59
CA HIS A 150 -24.20 5.69 24.88
C HIS A 150 -25.00 6.55 25.89
N THR A 151 -26.29 6.71 25.62
CA THR A 151 -27.33 6.87 26.64
C THR A 151 -28.55 6.20 26.06
N ASP A 152 -28.76 4.95 26.47
CA ASP A 152 -30.02 4.33 26.91
C ASP A 152 -29.85 2.81 26.98
#